data_AF-A0A7C6LA55-F1
#
_entry.id   AF-A0A7C6LA55-F1
#
_cell.length_a   1.000
_cell.length_b   1.000
_cell.length_c   1.000
_cell.angle_alpha   90.00
_cell.angle_beta   90.00
_cell.angle_gamma   90.00
#
_symmetry.space_group_name_H-M   'P 1'
#
loop_
_entity.id
_entity.type
_entity.pdbx_description
1 polymer ?
#
loop_
_entity_poly.entity_id
_entity_poly.type
_entity_poly.pdbx_seq_one_letter_code
_entity_poly.pdbx_strand_id
1 'polypeptide(L)'
;MSAGGSGFGQGVVTFKQMRDVVAYKEDVHVWVYYDQTDDILRYEAYVIDYDDDGKPSTLAFVVDDGILPWNCALGDYLTKKRLRSAGAKQSLWDIPRHTKATLSKPEYNLYLQLDEKEKSKLHHLFAREEVRLKAKYRSAWQKRLRALGYDVIPSAY
;
A
#
# COMPACT_ATOMS: atom_id res chain seq x y z
N MET A 1 -52.16 40.50 -26.47
CA MET A 1 -51.25 41.49 -25.86
C MET A 1 -50.43 40.75 -24.82
N SER A 2 -49.16 40.53 -25.14
CA SER A 2 -48.20 39.72 -24.39
C SER A 2 -47.50 40.54 -23.29
N ALA A 3 -47.20 39.89 -22.17
CA ALA A 3 -46.05 40.13 -21.30
C ALA A 3 -45.84 38.79 -20.55
N GLY A 4 -44.83 37.96 -20.81
CA GLY A 4 -43.40 38.27 -20.73
C GLY A 4 -43.09 38.48 -19.24
N GLY A 5 -42.68 37.50 -18.44
CA GLY A 5 -41.71 36.43 -18.69
C GLY A 5 -40.46 36.76 -17.88
N SER A 6 -40.33 36.22 -16.67
CA SER A 6 -39.05 36.06 -15.96
C SER A 6 -39.24 35.18 -14.72
N GLY A 7 -39.55 33.91 -14.96
CA GLY A 7 -39.23 32.87 -13.97
C GLY A 7 -37.71 32.80 -13.86
N PHE A 8 -37.14 33.45 -12.85
CA PHE A 8 -35.77 33.19 -12.42
C PHE A 8 -35.76 31.78 -11.84
N GLY A 9 -35.68 30.79 -12.73
CA GLY A 9 -35.24 29.45 -12.36
C GLY A 9 -33.87 29.63 -11.73
N GLN A 10 -33.81 29.48 -10.41
CA GLN A 10 -32.57 29.24 -9.71
C GLN A 10 -31.97 27.98 -10.34
N GLY A 11 -31.11 28.18 -11.34
CA GLY A 11 -30.26 27.13 -11.86
C GLY A 11 -29.45 26.67 -10.66
N VAL A 12 -29.79 25.51 -10.12
CA VAL A 12 -28.92 24.80 -9.20
C VAL A 12 -27.65 24.57 -10.00
N VAL A 13 -26.65 25.44 -9.79
CA VAL A 13 -25.30 25.19 -10.25
C VAL A 13 -24.86 24.00 -9.41
N THR A 14 -25.13 22.80 -9.92
CA THR A 14 -24.47 21.61 -9.44
C THR A 14 -23.00 21.82 -9.75
N PHE A 15 -22.24 22.29 -8.76
CA PHE A 15 -20.81 22.08 -8.74
C PHE A 15 -20.65 20.57 -8.87
N LYS A 16 -20.31 20.13 -10.09
CA LYS A 16 -19.90 18.76 -10.32
C LYS A 16 -18.68 18.60 -9.43
N GLN A 17 -18.86 17.93 -8.29
CA GLN A 17 -17.79 17.63 -7.36
C GLN A 17 -16.62 17.14 -8.20
N MET A 18 -15.53 17.92 -8.23
CA MET A 18 -14.33 17.53 -8.94
C MET A 18 -13.96 16.17 -8.36
N ARG A 19 -13.91 15.16 -9.22
CA ARG A 19 -13.43 13.85 -8.77
C ARG A 19 -11.96 14.04 -8.47
N ASP A 20 -11.57 13.71 -7.25
CA ASP A 20 -10.16 13.75 -6.88
C ASP A 20 -9.38 12.87 -7.86
N VAL A 21 -8.29 13.44 -8.36
CA VAL A 21 -7.46 12.81 -9.39
C VAL A 21 -6.36 12.04 -8.69
N VAL A 22 -6.18 10.77 -9.05
CA VAL A 22 -5.11 9.92 -8.55
C VAL A 22 -4.14 9.62 -9.70
N ALA A 23 -2.92 10.10 -9.58
CA ALA A 23 -1.79 9.72 -10.40
C ALA A 23 -1.27 8.35 -9.99
N TYR A 24 -1.65 7.30 -10.73
CA TYR A 24 -1.43 5.91 -10.32
C TYR A 24 0.03 5.57 -9.95
N LYS A 25 1.01 6.18 -10.63
CA LYS A 25 2.44 5.89 -10.40
C LYS A 25 2.97 6.56 -9.14
N GLU A 26 2.49 7.77 -8.87
CA GLU A 26 2.99 8.70 -7.86
C GLU A 26 2.23 8.53 -6.53
N ASP A 27 0.90 8.45 -6.58
CA ASP A 27 0.04 8.56 -5.40
C ASP A 27 -0.33 7.20 -4.80
N VAL A 28 -0.34 6.15 -5.62
CA VAL A 28 -0.48 4.79 -5.12
C VAL A 28 0.87 4.38 -4.57
N HIS A 29 0.95 3.92 -3.34
CA HIS A 29 2.14 3.36 -2.71
C HIS A 29 1.87 1.94 -2.27
N VAL A 30 2.95 1.16 -2.09
CA VAL A 30 2.84 -0.20 -1.56
C VAL A 30 3.84 -0.39 -0.44
N TRP A 31 3.34 -0.64 0.76
CA TRP A 31 4.16 -1.07 1.86
C TRP A 31 4.29 -2.58 1.84
N VAL A 32 5.52 -3.09 1.82
CA VAL A 32 5.82 -4.50 2.01
C VAL A 32 6.55 -4.68 3.34
N TYR A 33 6.11 -5.66 4.14
CA TYR A 33 6.76 -5.97 5.42
C TYR A 33 6.64 -7.46 5.75
N TYR A 34 7.52 -7.91 6.65
CA TYR A 34 7.50 -9.23 7.24
C TYR A 34 6.79 -9.15 8.59
N ASP A 35 5.64 -9.79 8.67
CA ASP A 35 4.90 -9.94 9.90
C ASP A 35 5.53 -11.07 10.72
N GLN A 36 6.30 -10.68 11.74
CA GLN A 36 6.96 -11.61 12.65
C GLN A 36 5.99 -12.36 13.56
N THR A 37 4.75 -11.88 13.70
CA THR A 37 3.73 -12.54 14.53
C THR A 37 3.19 -13.79 13.84
N ASP A 38 2.90 -13.64 12.55
CA ASP A 38 2.24 -14.64 11.72
C ASP A 38 3.20 -15.39 10.77
N ASP A 39 4.49 -15.02 10.77
CA ASP A 39 5.53 -15.53 9.86
C ASP A 39 5.10 -15.45 8.38
N ILE A 40 4.63 -14.28 7.96
CA ILE A 40 4.19 -14.03 6.59
C ILE A 40 4.71 -12.71 6.05
N LEU A 41 4.90 -12.67 4.74
CA LEU A 41 5.18 -11.43 4.03
C LEU A 41 3.85 -10.81 3.63
N ARG A 42 3.58 -9.59 4.11
CA ARG A 42 2.37 -8.85 3.80
C ARG A 42 2.71 -7.67 2.90
N TYR A 43 1.76 -7.31 2.03
CA TYR A 43 1.77 -6.05 1.32
C TYR A 43 0.46 -5.32 1.53
N GLU A 44 0.55 -3.99 1.57
CA GLU A 44 -0.59 -3.08 1.65
C GLU A 44 -0.40 -2.00 0.61
N ALA A 45 -1.30 -1.95 -0.37
CA ALA A 45 -1.37 -0.89 -1.37
C ALA A 45 -2.30 0.20 -0.88
N TYR A 46 -1.84 1.45 -0.82
CA TYR A 46 -2.59 2.57 -0.28
C TYR A 46 -2.40 3.82 -1.13
N VAL A 47 -3.30 4.79 -0.96
CA VAL A 47 -3.20 6.12 -1.55
C VAL A 47 -2.92 7.13 -0.44
N ILE A 48 -2.01 8.07 -0.69
CA ILE A 48 -1.76 9.21 0.21
C ILE A 48 -2.67 10.36 -0.20
N ASP A 49 -3.29 11.01 0.79
CA ASP A 49 -4.07 12.21 0.56
C ASP A 49 -3.17 13.45 0.55
N TYR A 50 -3.60 14.49 -0.14
CA TYR A 50 -2.92 15.77 -0.18
C TYR A 50 -3.77 16.84 0.51
N ASP A 51 -3.16 17.67 1.34
CA ASP A 51 -3.85 18.82 1.91
C ASP A 51 -4.12 19.92 0.85
N ASP A 52 -4.86 20.96 1.23
CA ASP A 52 -5.16 22.10 0.35
C ASP A 52 -3.89 22.84 -0.15
N ASP A 53 -2.75 22.64 0.53
CA ASP A 53 -1.43 23.18 0.17
C ASP A 53 -0.65 22.24 -0.78
N GLY A 54 -1.23 21.09 -1.15
CA GLY A 54 -0.60 20.08 -2.01
C GLY A 54 0.50 19.26 -1.32
N LYS A 55 0.56 19.25 0.02
CA LYS A 55 1.50 18.44 0.78
C LYS A 55 0.86 17.09 1.14
N PRO A 56 1.64 16.00 1.10
CA PRO A 56 1.16 14.70 1.53
C PRO A 56 0.77 14.77 3.01
N SER A 57 -0.49 14.50 3.33
CA SER A 57 -1.02 14.63 4.69
C SER A 57 -0.93 13.29 5.42
N THR A 58 -1.78 12.34 5.04
CA THR A 58 -2.02 11.08 5.73
C THR A 58 -2.47 10.01 4.73
N LEU A 59 -2.48 8.75 5.18
CA LEU A 59 -3.03 7.64 4.39
C LEU A 59 -4.53 7.89 4.17
N ALA A 60 -4.93 8.03 2.91
CA ALA A 60 -6.32 8.24 2.53
C ALA A 60 -7.12 6.95 2.72
N PHE A 61 -6.66 5.86 2.08
CA PHE A 61 -7.26 4.54 2.18
C PHE A 61 -6.34 3.45 1.65
N VAL A 62 -6.62 2.21 2.05
CA VAL A 62 -5.98 0.99 1.53
C VAL A 62 -6.78 0.48 0.34
N VAL A 63 -6.14 0.36 -0.82
CA VAL A 63 -6.71 -0.13 -2.08
C VAL A 63 -6.82 -1.66 -2.07
N ASP A 64 -5.79 -2.32 -1.54
CA ASP A 64 -5.64 -3.77 -1.53
C ASP A 64 -4.62 -4.18 -0.47
N ASP A 65 -4.87 -5.29 0.20
CA ASP A 65 -3.95 -5.95 1.10
C ASP A 65 -3.75 -7.40 0.66
N GLY A 66 -2.61 -7.99 0.99
CA GLY A 66 -2.37 -9.38 0.62
C GLY A 66 -1.09 -9.98 1.17
N ILE A 67 -0.99 -11.29 0.98
CA ILE A 67 0.17 -12.08 1.39
C ILE A 67 1.07 -12.31 0.17
N LEU A 68 2.35 -11.98 0.31
CA LEU A 68 3.36 -12.27 -0.69
C LEU A 68 3.88 -13.70 -0.52
N PRO A 69 4.09 -14.41 -1.64
CA PRO A 69 4.77 -15.69 -1.57
C PRO A 69 6.25 -15.48 -1.22
N TRP A 70 6.84 -16.48 -0.59
CA TRP A 70 8.23 -16.48 -0.16
C TRP A 70 9.24 -16.57 -1.32
N ASN A 71 8.79 -16.95 -2.51
CA ASN A 71 9.61 -17.00 -3.74
C ASN A 71 9.85 -15.62 -4.36
N CYS A 72 10.06 -14.60 -3.52
CA CYS A 72 10.38 -13.24 -3.91
C CYS A 72 11.76 -12.85 -3.37
N ALA A 73 12.37 -11.80 -3.93
CA ALA A 73 13.72 -11.38 -3.52
C ALA A 73 13.82 -11.06 -2.02
N LEU A 74 12.73 -10.54 -1.45
CA LEU A 74 12.57 -10.31 -0.02
C LEU A 74 12.53 -11.61 0.79
N GLY A 75 11.73 -12.59 0.34
CA GLY A 75 11.64 -13.89 0.99
C GLY A 75 12.96 -14.67 0.95
N ASP A 76 13.69 -14.60 -0.16
CA ASP A 76 15.03 -15.18 -0.29
C ASP A 76 16.03 -14.53 0.69
N TYR A 77 15.96 -13.20 0.84
CA TYR A 77 16.80 -12.45 1.78
C TYR A 77 16.55 -12.90 3.23
N LEU A 78 15.27 -13.00 3.62
CA LEU A 78 14.87 -13.40 4.98
C LEU A 78 15.18 -14.88 5.25
N THR A 79 15.02 -15.75 4.25
CA THR A 79 15.36 -17.17 4.36
C THR A 79 16.88 -17.37 4.53
N LYS A 80 17.71 -16.62 3.78
CA LYS A 80 19.18 -16.66 3.93
C LYS A 80 19.65 -16.24 5.31
N LYS A 81 18.90 -15.34 5.98
CA LYS A 81 19.17 -14.90 7.35
C LYS A 81 18.82 -15.95 8.42
N ARG A 82 18.38 -17.16 8.02
CA ARG A 82 17.94 -18.25 8.91
C ARG A 82 16.82 -17.83 9.87
N LEU A 83 16.05 -16.81 9.51
CA LEU A 83 14.83 -16.45 10.23
C LEU A 83 13.74 -17.53 10.07
N ARG A 84 13.93 -18.41 9.10
CA ARG A 84 13.09 -19.57 8.85
C ARG A 84 13.94 -20.82 8.61
N SER A 85 13.46 -21.97 9.05
CA SER A 85 14.04 -23.28 8.74
C SER A 85 13.88 -23.59 7.25
N ALA A 86 14.95 -24.09 6.64
CA ALA A 86 14.95 -24.45 5.22
C ALA A 86 13.89 -25.53 4.94
N GLY A 87 12.91 -25.23 4.07
CA GLY A 87 11.89 -26.18 3.66
C GLY A 87 10.63 -26.27 4.54
N ALA A 88 10.38 -25.30 5.43
CA ALA A 88 9.19 -25.28 6.26
C ALA A 88 7.89 -25.21 5.42
N LYS A 89 7.28 -26.38 5.13
CA LYS A 89 5.84 -26.49 4.87
C LYS A 89 5.15 -26.02 6.15
N GLN A 90 4.60 -24.81 6.13
CA GLN A 90 4.02 -24.13 7.30
C GLN A 90 3.06 -25.03 8.07
N SER A 91 3.54 -25.61 9.17
CA SER A 91 2.69 -25.96 10.29
C SER A 91 2.43 -24.65 11.02
N LEU A 92 1.19 -24.17 11.00
CA LEU A 92 0.73 -23.01 11.79
C LEU A 92 0.99 -23.16 13.30
N TRP A 93 1.37 -24.36 13.73
CA TRP A 93 1.60 -24.73 15.13
C TRP A 93 3.08 -24.60 15.55
N ASP A 94 4.02 -24.60 14.60
CA ASP A 94 5.47 -24.57 14.89
C ASP A 94 6.08 -23.16 14.82
N ILE A 95 5.31 -22.15 14.44
CA ILE A 95 5.74 -20.76 14.50
C ILE A 95 5.73 -20.36 15.99
N PRO A 96 6.88 -19.96 16.59
CA PRO A 96 6.86 -19.31 17.88
C PRO A 96 5.98 -18.07 17.70
N ARG A 97 4.75 -18.10 18.23
CA ARG A 97 3.84 -16.97 18.15
C ARG A 97 4.47 -15.85 18.94
N HIS A 98 5.26 -15.02 18.27
CA HIS A 98 5.84 -13.84 18.89
C HIS A 98 4.69 -12.90 19.15
N THR A 99 4.17 -12.94 20.38
CA THR A 99 3.13 -12.00 20.79
C THR A 99 3.71 -10.58 20.74
N LYS A 100 2.84 -9.56 20.67
CA LYS A 100 3.28 -8.16 20.75
C LYS A 100 4.20 -7.90 21.97
N ALA A 101 3.98 -8.61 23.08
CA ALA A 101 4.79 -8.55 24.28
C ALA A 101 6.18 -9.23 24.15
N THR A 102 6.33 -10.16 23.21
CA THR A 102 7.62 -10.81 22.90
C THR A 102 8.42 -9.96 21.92
N LEU A 103 7.78 -9.37 20.90
CA LEU A 103 8.40 -8.49 19.91
C LEU A 103 8.80 -7.11 20.45
N SER A 104 8.36 -6.74 21.66
CA SER A 104 8.86 -5.55 22.33
C SER A 104 10.29 -5.71 22.84
N LYS A 105 10.79 -6.96 22.96
CA LYS A 105 12.19 -7.21 23.31
C LYS A 105 13.04 -7.16 22.04
N PRO A 106 14.13 -6.36 22.01
CA PRO A 106 15.01 -6.24 20.85
C PRO A 106 15.57 -7.58 20.36
N GLU A 107 15.77 -8.55 21.27
CA GLU A 107 16.27 -9.91 20.97
C GLU A 107 15.36 -10.74 20.05
N TYR A 108 14.07 -10.40 19.97
CA TYR A 108 13.10 -11.14 19.15
C TYR A 108 12.55 -10.30 17.98
N ASN A 109 12.90 -9.02 17.90
CA ASN A 109 12.41 -8.14 16.86
C ASN A 109 13.49 -7.97 15.77
N LEU A 110 13.20 -8.50 14.59
CA LEU A 110 14.11 -8.45 13.45
C LEU A 110 14.49 -7.00 13.14
N TYR A 111 13.49 -6.12 13.04
CA TYR A 111 13.68 -4.73 12.62
C TYR A 111 14.53 -3.91 13.59
N LEU A 112 14.52 -4.26 14.88
CA LEU A 112 15.36 -3.63 15.88
C LEU A 112 16.81 -4.12 15.85
N GLN A 113 17.07 -5.29 15.27
CA GLN A 113 18.41 -5.87 15.17
C GLN A 113 19.15 -5.50 13.89
N LEU A 114 18.45 -4.97 12.89
CA LEU A 114 19.06 -4.64 11.60
C LEU A 114 20.06 -3.51 11.75
N ASP A 115 21.25 -3.71 11.18
CA ASP A 115 22.21 -2.62 11.01
C ASP A 115 21.75 -1.64 9.89
N GLU A 116 22.32 -0.44 9.83
CA GLU A 116 21.93 0.55 8.81
C GLU A 116 22.15 0.08 7.36
N LYS A 117 23.14 -0.79 7.13
CA LYS A 117 23.41 -1.35 5.80
C LYS A 117 22.34 -2.37 5.40
N GLU A 118 21.85 -3.13 6.35
CA GLU A 118 20.80 -4.12 6.20
C GLU A 118 19.44 -3.45 6.04
N LYS A 119 19.16 -2.41 6.83
CA LYS A 119 17.99 -1.55 6.62
C LYS A 119 17.98 -1.02 5.20
N SER A 120 19.09 -0.44 4.74
CA SER A 120 19.20 0.09 3.37
C SER A 120 18.95 -0.99 2.29
N LYS A 121 19.52 -2.19 2.46
CA LYS A 121 19.24 -3.33 1.56
C LYS A 121 17.77 -3.74 1.58
N LEU A 122 17.16 -3.78 2.76
CA LEU A 122 15.77 -4.16 2.94
C LEU A 122 14.83 -3.13 2.29
N HIS A 123 15.09 -1.83 2.49
CA HIS A 123 14.36 -0.76 1.81
C HIS A 123 14.47 -0.85 0.29
N HIS A 124 15.64 -1.21 -0.25
CA HIS A 124 15.79 -1.43 -1.68
C HIS A 124 14.95 -2.61 -2.19
N LEU A 125 14.87 -3.69 -1.40
CA LEU A 125 13.99 -4.83 -1.72
C LEU A 125 12.51 -4.43 -1.67
N PHE A 126 12.10 -3.63 -0.68
CA PHE A 126 10.73 -3.10 -0.60
C PHE A 126 10.38 -2.23 -1.81
N ALA A 127 11.25 -1.30 -2.20
CA ALA A 127 11.04 -0.45 -3.38
C ALA A 127 10.91 -1.29 -4.67
N ARG A 128 11.70 -2.36 -4.80
CA ARG A 128 11.62 -3.28 -5.94
C ARG A 128 10.30 -4.06 -5.95
N GLU A 129 9.85 -4.53 -4.79
CA GLU A 129 8.57 -5.23 -4.67
C GLU A 129 7.38 -4.29 -4.90
N GLU A 130 7.44 -3.05 -4.44
CA GLU A 130 6.44 -2.01 -4.72
C GLU A 130 6.25 -1.84 -6.24
N VAL A 131 7.33 -1.60 -6.99
CA VAL A 131 7.26 -1.45 -8.45
C VAL A 131 6.66 -2.69 -9.11
N ARG A 132 7.07 -3.88 -8.67
CA ARG A 132 6.55 -5.15 -9.20
C ARG A 132 5.05 -5.31 -8.92
N LEU A 133 4.59 -4.98 -7.72
CA LEU A 133 3.19 -5.10 -7.30
C LEU A 133 2.31 -4.07 -8.02
N LYS A 134 2.77 -2.81 -8.13
CA LYS A 134 2.13 -1.77 -8.94
C LYS A 134 1.95 -2.19 -10.39
N ALA A 135 2.95 -2.84 -10.99
CA ALA A 135 2.84 -3.35 -12.35
C ALA A 135 1.88 -4.53 -12.45
N LYS A 136 2.00 -5.51 -11.54
CA LYS A 136 1.18 -6.74 -11.53
C LYS A 136 -0.31 -6.44 -11.36
N TYR A 137 -0.66 -5.56 -10.43
CA TYR A 137 -2.06 -5.29 -10.07
C TYR A 137 -2.62 -4.02 -10.70
N ARG A 138 -1.90 -3.43 -11.67
CA ARG A 138 -2.28 -2.17 -12.33
C ARG A 138 -3.74 -2.11 -12.75
N SER A 139 -4.19 -3.07 -13.54
CA SER A 139 -5.57 -3.07 -14.03
C SER A 139 -6.59 -3.21 -12.89
N ALA A 140 -6.29 -4.03 -11.88
CA ALA A 140 -7.20 -4.29 -10.76
C ALA A 140 -7.32 -3.05 -9.86
N TRP A 141 -6.19 -2.46 -9.45
CA TRP A 141 -6.17 -1.30 -8.58
C TRP A 141 -6.74 -0.06 -9.27
N GLN A 142 -6.43 0.18 -10.56
CA GLN A 142 -7.06 1.27 -11.31
C GLN A 142 -8.59 1.13 -11.39
N LYS A 143 -9.11 -0.09 -11.55
CA LYS A 143 -10.56 -0.34 -11.52
C LYS A 143 -11.17 -0.05 -10.15
N ARG A 144 -10.52 -0.47 -9.06
CA ARG A 144 -10.97 -0.19 -7.69
C ARG A 144 -10.98 1.30 -7.39
N LEU A 145 -9.92 2.01 -7.74
CA LEU A 145 -9.83 3.47 -7.58
C LEU A 145 -10.95 4.20 -8.34
N ARG A 146 -11.23 3.80 -9.58
CA ARG A 146 -12.36 4.36 -10.36
C ARG A 146 -13.71 4.04 -9.73
N ALA A 147 -13.88 2.84 -9.15
CA ALA A 147 -15.11 2.46 -8.45
C ALA A 147 -15.32 3.25 -7.15
N LEU A 148 -14.22 3.67 -6.50
CA LEU A 148 -14.26 4.57 -5.34
C LEU A 148 -14.55 6.03 -5.70
N GLY A 149 -14.64 6.36 -7.00
CA GLY A 149 -15.02 7.70 -7.49
C GLY A 149 -13.86 8.57 -7.95
N TYR A 150 -12.62 8.09 -7.85
CA TYR A 150 -11.43 8.81 -8.30
C TYR A 150 -11.28 8.78 -9.82
N ASP A 151 -10.78 9.88 -10.39
CA ASP A 151 -10.28 9.84 -11.77
C ASP A 151 -8.83 9.38 -11.76
N VAL A 152 -8.53 8.29 -12.48
CA VAL A 152 -7.22 7.63 -12.39
C VAL A 152 -6.43 7.91 -13.65
N ILE A 153 -5.46 8.80 -13.53
CA ILE A 153 -4.51 9.07 -14.60
C ILE A 153 -3.34 8.08 -14.50
N PRO A 154 -2.87 7.53 -15.63
CA PRO A 154 -1.78 6.54 -15.62
C PRO A 154 -0.42 7.09 -15.15
N SER A 155 -0.33 8.37 -14.77
CA SER A 155 0.87 9.22 -14.68
C SER A 155 1.65 9.22 -16.00
N ALA A 156 1.83 10.43 -16.55
CA ALA A 156 2.68 10.67 -17.69
C ALA A 156 4.01 11.18 -17.14
N TYR A 157 5.06 10.35 -17.19
CA TYR A 157 6.49 10.67 -17.33
C TYR A 157 7.31 9.39 -17.16
#